data_AF-A0A7C4FXI2-F1
#
_entry.id   AF-A0A7C4FXI2-F1
#
_cell.length_a   1.000
_cell.length_b   1.000
_cell.length_c   1.000
_cell.angle_alpha   90.00
_cell.angle_beta   90.00
_cell.angle_gamma   90.00
#
_symmetry.space_group_name_H-M   'P 1'
#
loop_
_entity.id
_entity.type
_entity.pdbx_description
1 polymer ?
#
loop_
_entity_poly.entity_id
_entity_poly.type
_entity_poly.pdbx_seq_one_letter_code
_entity_poly.pdbx_strand_id
1 'polypeptide(L)'
;MRRIVSGFAVWALTVSILVFGGKAPAAEPLPHNERTTKADATPVLVAEAKRWIGTNPTGWERLWCARFMNFVLKRAGYPGTGSDAAASFATYGRRLLWPQVGAIAVMHRGKNGGHVGVVSGFDANGNPIIISGNHNKRVGVAVYPRERVYAYVVPN
;
A
#
# COMPACT_ATOMS: atom_id res chain seq x y z
N MET A 1 -44.17 33.56 -47.71
CA MET A 1 -45.57 33.26 -47.35
C MET A 1 -45.61 32.73 -45.92
N ARG A 2 -46.42 33.38 -45.06
CA ARG A 2 -47.12 32.92 -43.84
C ARG A 2 -46.34 32.00 -42.87
N ARG A 3 -45.83 32.55 -41.76
CA ARG A 3 -46.49 32.64 -40.42
C ARG A 3 -46.72 31.26 -39.77
N ILE A 4 -45.89 30.95 -38.77
CA ILE A 4 -46.31 30.13 -37.63
C ILE A 4 -46.22 31.02 -36.39
N VAL A 5 -47.33 31.11 -35.69
CA VAL A 5 -47.52 31.86 -34.44
C VAL A 5 -47.91 30.82 -33.38
N SER A 6 -47.52 31.12 -32.14
CA SER A 6 -48.21 30.76 -30.89
C SER A 6 -47.73 29.51 -30.15
N GLY A 7 -47.33 29.73 -28.88
CA GLY A 7 -47.09 28.66 -27.91
C GLY A 7 -46.38 29.14 -26.65
N PHE A 8 -46.93 30.13 -25.96
CA PHE A 8 -46.48 30.61 -24.64
C PHE A 8 -46.57 29.51 -23.57
N ALA A 9 -45.53 29.38 -22.73
CA ALA A 9 -45.66 29.11 -21.30
C ALA A 9 -44.33 29.45 -20.60
N VAL A 10 -44.18 30.71 -20.19
CA VAL A 10 -43.13 31.15 -19.28
C VAL A 10 -43.65 30.92 -17.86
N TRP A 11 -43.06 29.96 -17.14
CA TRP A 11 -43.20 29.88 -15.68
C TRP A 11 -41.98 30.55 -15.05
N ALA A 12 -42.22 31.68 -14.40
CA ALA A 12 -41.26 32.35 -13.55
C ALA A 12 -41.11 31.58 -12.23
N LEU A 13 -39.88 31.30 -11.82
CA LEU A 13 -39.53 31.07 -10.44
C LEU A 13 -38.24 31.86 -10.14
N THR A 14 -38.43 32.92 -9.38
CA THR A 14 -37.41 33.74 -8.74
C THR A 14 -36.43 32.88 -7.94
N VAL A 15 -35.14 32.96 -8.28
CA VAL A 15 -34.04 32.45 -7.44
C VAL A 15 -33.85 33.43 -6.28
N SER A 16 -34.31 33.05 -5.09
CA SER A 16 -33.86 33.68 -3.86
C SER A 16 -32.51 33.06 -3.48
N ILE A 17 -31.44 33.86 -3.56
CA ILE A 17 -30.14 33.51 -2.98
C ILE A 17 -30.29 33.62 -1.46
N LEU A 18 -30.37 32.47 -0.78
CA LEU A 18 -30.08 32.37 0.64
C LEU A 18 -28.80 31.57 0.80
N VAL A 19 -27.71 32.29 1.07
CA VAL A 19 -26.49 31.71 1.64
C VAL A 19 -26.75 31.59 3.15
N PHE A 20 -26.62 30.40 3.72
CA PHE A 20 -25.91 30.11 4.98
C PHE A 20 -26.23 28.69 5.46
N GLY A 21 -25.18 27.88 5.69
CA GLY A 21 -25.26 26.67 6.51
C GLY A 21 -25.19 25.32 5.80
N GLY A 22 -24.33 25.16 4.80
CA GLY A 22 -24.05 23.84 4.21
C GLY A 22 -23.27 22.93 5.17
N LYS A 23 -23.95 22.03 5.89
CA LYS A 23 -23.30 20.80 6.37
C LYS A 23 -23.01 19.96 5.14
N ALA A 24 -21.74 19.76 4.83
CA ALA A 24 -21.31 18.94 3.70
C ALA A 24 -22.00 17.57 3.76
N PRO A 25 -22.67 17.11 2.68
CA PRO A 25 -23.09 15.72 2.61
C PRO A 25 -21.83 14.85 2.67
N ALA A 26 -21.87 13.84 3.55
CA ALA A 26 -20.84 12.81 3.62
C ALA A 26 -20.66 12.22 2.22
N ALA A 27 -19.43 12.28 1.70
CA ALA A 27 -19.08 11.68 0.43
C ALA A 27 -19.41 10.18 0.48
N GLU A 28 -20.40 9.78 -0.32
CA GLU A 28 -20.66 8.37 -0.62
C GLU A 28 -19.40 7.77 -1.24
N PRO A 29 -18.94 6.57 -0.83
CA PRO A 29 -17.79 5.94 -1.47
C PRO A 29 -18.18 5.54 -2.90
N LEU A 30 -17.51 6.15 -3.87
CA LEU A 30 -17.66 5.82 -5.29
C LEU A 30 -17.28 4.35 -5.56
N PRO A 31 -17.92 3.68 -6.54
CA PRO A 31 -17.65 2.27 -6.84
C PRO A 31 -16.19 2.07 -7.28
N HIS A 32 -15.49 1.14 -6.62
CA HIS A 32 -14.13 0.72 -6.97
C HIS A 32 -14.11 0.03 -8.35
N ASN A 33 -13.87 0.81 -9.42
CA ASN A 33 -13.61 0.29 -10.76
C ASN A 33 -12.10 0.17 -11.02
N GLU A 34 -11.58 -1.06 -11.06
CA GLU A 34 -10.48 -1.58 -11.92
C GLU A 34 -9.22 -0.72 -12.22
N ARG A 35 -8.93 0.33 -11.46
CA ARG A 35 -7.72 1.16 -11.55
C ARG A 35 -7.00 1.28 -10.20
N THR A 36 -7.12 0.27 -9.35
CA THR A 36 -6.21 0.10 -8.20
C THR A 36 -5.06 -0.80 -8.62
N THR A 37 -4.37 -0.46 -9.72
CA THR A 37 -3.35 -1.32 -10.29
C THR A 37 -1.98 -0.70 -10.08
N LYS A 38 -1.14 -1.39 -9.30
CA LYS A 38 0.33 -1.22 -9.20
C LYS A 38 0.88 0.03 -8.51
N ALA A 39 0.31 1.22 -8.76
CA ALA A 39 0.76 2.46 -8.11
C ALA A 39 0.27 2.55 -6.65
N ASP A 40 -0.93 2.04 -6.37
CA ASP A 40 -1.56 2.14 -5.04
C ASP A 40 -1.10 1.04 -4.07
N ALA A 41 -0.76 -0.15 -4.58
CA ALA A 41 -0.18 -1.23 -3.78
C ALA A 41 1.05 -0.76 -2.98
N THR A 42 1.80 0.14 -3.59
CA THR A 42 3.10 0.63 -3.14
C THR A 42 2.96 1.48 -1.85
N PRO A 43 2.11 2.53 -1.79
CA PRO A 43 1.72 3.15 -0.52
C PRO A 43 0.93 2.24 0.42
N VAL A 44 0.04 1.38 -0.09
CA VAL A 44 -0.87 0.58 0.74
C VAL A 44 -0.11 -0.41 1.62
N LEU A 45 0.90 -1.11 1.09
CA LEU A 45 1.71 -2.03 1.90
C LEU A 45 2.49 -1.31 3.00
N VAL A 46 3.01 -0.12 2.70
CA VAL A 46 3.72 0.71 3.69
C VAL A 46 2.74 1.16 4.77
N ALA A 47 1.59 1.70 4.38
CA ALA A 47 0.57 2.17 5.31
C ALA A 47 0.07 1.04 6.22
N GLU A 48 -0.19 -0.15 5.66
CA GLU A 48 -0.64 -1.29 6.43
C GLU A 48 0.46 -1.79 7.37
N ALA A 49 1.70 -1.95 6.91
CA ALA A 49 2.81 -2.37 7.76
C ALA A 49 3.08 -1.39 8.93
N LYS A 50 2.93 -0.07 8.69
CA LYS A 50 3.11 0.96 9.73
C LYS A 50 2.16 0.80 10.92
N ARG A 51 0.94 0.30 10.70
CA ARG A 51 -0.05 0.09 11.77
C ARG A 51 0.44 -0.86 12.87
N TRP A 52 1.40 -1.72 12.54
CA TRP A 52 1.86 -2.79 13.42
C TRP A 52 3.19 -2.50 14.10
N ILE A 53 3.83 -1.36 13.82
CA ILE A 53 5.12 -0.99 14.42
C ILE A 53 5.05 -1.11 15.95
N GLY A 54 6.06 -1.75 16.54
CA GLY A 54 6.15 -2.00 17.97
C GLY A 54 5.42 -3.25 18.46
N THR A 55 4.61 -3.89 17.64
CA THR A 55 3.81 -5.07 18.01
C THR A 55 4.39 -6.38 17.46
N ASN A 56 3.79 -7.51 17.84
CA ASN A 56 3.98 -8.81 17.18
C ASN A 56 2.61 -9.41 16.83
N PRO A 57 2.06 -9.15 15.63
CA PRO A 57 0.73 -9.64 15.25
C PRO A 57 0.69 -11.14 14.95
N THR A 58 1.84 -11.82 14.96
CA THR A 58 1.93 -13.22 14.55
C THR A 58 1.86 -14.21 15.70
N GLY A 59 2.11 -13.74 16.93
CA GLY A 59 2.26 -14.58 18.13
C GLY A 59 3.52 -15.45 18.15
N TRP A 60 4.42 -15.33 17.17
CA TRP A 60 5.61 -16.16 17.05
C TRP A 60 6.84 -15.50 17.67
N GLU A 61 7.70 -16.28 18.30
CA GLU A 61 8.87 -15.73 18.99
C GLU A 61 10.07 -15.48 18.06
N ARG A 62 10.21 -16.27 17.00
CA ARG A 62 11.37 -16.26 16.09
C ARG A 62 10.94 -16.46 14.64
N LEU A 63 11.79 -16.01 13.72
CA LEU A 63 11.72 -16.28 12.28
C LEU A 63 10.40 -15.91 11.56
N TRP A 64 9.68 -14.90 12.05
CA TRP A 64 8.34 -14.55 11.54
C TRP A 64 8.30 -13.35 10.58
N CYS A 65 9.44 -12.96 9.99
CA CYS A 65 9.49 -11.83 9.05
C CYS A 65 8.61 -12.04 7.80
N ALA A 66 8.67 -13.23 7.19
CA ALA A 66 7.84 -13.60 6.05
C ALA A 66 6.36 -13.75 6.44
N ARG A 67 6.10 -14.33 7.63
CA ARG A 67 4.76 -14.43 8.19
C ARG A 67 4.08 -13.08 8.33
N PHE A 68 4.82 -12.10 8.85
CA PHE A 68 4.34 -10.71 8.91
C PHE A 68 4.06 -10.14 7.53
N MET A 69 4.92 -10.39 6.54
CA MET A 69 4.68 -9.91 5.18
C MET A 69 3.45 -10.55 4.54
N ASN A 70 3.23 -11.86 4.73
CA ASN A 70 2.00 -12.53 4.30
C ASN A 70 0.76 -11.94 4.98
N PHE A 71 0.86 -11.62 6.28
CA PHE A 71 -0.20 -10.96 7.02
C PHE A 71 -0.52 -9.56 6.48
N VAL A 72 0.51 -8.73 6.21
CA VAL A 72 0.34 -7.40 5.60
C VAL A 72 -0.29 -7.50 4.21
N LEU A 73 0.19 -8.42 3.37
CA LEU A 73 -0.37 -8.64 2.03
C LEU A 73 -1.85 -9.01 2.09
N LYS A 74 -2.22 -9.96 2.96
CA LYS A 74 -3.61 -10.39 3.13
C LYS A 74 -4.52 -9.23 3.53
N ARG A 75 -4.07 -8.36 4.45
CA ARG A 75 -4.83 -7.18 4.89
C ARG A 75 -4.92 -6.10 3.82
N ALA A 76 -3.93 -6.01 2.95
CA ALA A 76 -3.91 -5.15 1.78
C ALA A 76 -4.68 -5.72 0.57
N GLY A 77 -5.31 -6.89 0.70
CA GLY A 77 -6.09 -7.51 -0.37
C GLY A 77 -5.28 -8.33 -1.38
N TYR A 78 -4.00 -8.59 -1.10
CA TYR A 78 -3.12 -9.37 -1.97
C TYR A 78 -2.93 -10.80 -1.44
N PRO A 79 -2.80 -11.80 -2.33
CA PRO A 79 -2.35 -13.12 -1.91
C PRO A 79 -0.90 -13.02 -1.41
N GLY A 80 -0.61 -13.76 -0.33
CA GLY A 80 0.75 -13.98 0.14
C GLY A 80 1.46 -15.11 -0.63
N THR A 81 2.71 -15.40 -0.27
CA THR A 81 3.43 -16.59 -0.75
C THR A 81 2.99 -17.87 -0.05
N GLY A 82 2.33 -17.75 1.11
CA GLY A 82 1.96 -18.89 1.95
C GLY A 82 3.13 -19.54 2.69
N SER A 83 4.35 -18.99 2.56
CA SER A 83 5.57 -19.52 3.18
C SER A 83 6.12 -18.58 4.25
N ASP A 84 6.66 -19.16 5.33
CA ASP A 84 7.39 -18.42 6.37
C ASP A 84 8.87 -18.18 6.00
N ALA A 85 9.31 -18.57 4.79
CA ALA A 85 10.65 -18.29 4.29
C ALA A 85 10.73 -16.92 3.60
N ALA A 86 11.66 -16.05 4.01
CA ALA A 86 11.86 -14.76 3.34
C ALA A 86 12.18 -14.93 1.83
N ALA A 87 12.93 -15.96 1.46
CA ALA A 87 13.29 -16.25 0.08
C ALA A 87 12.10 -16.52 -0.84
N SER A 88 10.94 -16.94 -0.30
CA SER A 88 9.73 -17.15 -1.11
C SER A 88 9.26 -15.88 -1.81
N PHE A 89 9.62 -14.71 -1.28
CA PHE A 89 9.25 -13.42 -1.86
C PHE A 89 10.13 -13.02 -3.05
N ALA A 90 11.27 -13.68 -3.28
CA ALA A 90 12.19 -13.29 -4.36
C ALA A 90 11.60 -13.47 -5.77
N THR A 91 10.61 -14.37 -5.88
CA THR A 91 9.84 -14.68 -7.09
C THR A 91 8.36 -14.27 -6.95
N TYR A 92 8.01 -13.53 -5.89
CA TYR A 92 6.64 -13.07 -5.67
C TYR A 92 6.27 -11.92 -6.60
N GLY A 93 5.08 -12.00 -7.20
CA GLY A 93 4.53 -10.94 -8.04
C GLY A 93 5.48 -10.54 -9.16
N ARG A 94 5.71 -9.23 -9.31
CA ARG A 94 6.59 -8.69 -10.35
C ARG A 94 7.88 -8.13 -9.77
N ARG A 95 9.00 -8.55 -10.36
CA ARG A 95 10.33 -8.06 -10.01
C ARG A 95 10.58 -6.64 -10.51
N LEU A 96 11.30 -5.88 -9.70
CA LEU A 96 11.74 -4.52 -10.02
C LEU A 96 13.23 -4.50 -10.32
N LEU A 97 13.61 -3.63 -11.26
CA LEU A 97 15.01 -3.36 -11.57
C LEU A 97 15.65 -2.38 -10.59
N TRP A 98 14.84 -1.50 -10.00
CA TRP A 98 15.29 -0.42 -9.11
C TRP A 98 14.50 -0.43 -7.81
N PRO A 99 15.14 -0.02 -6.70
CA PRO A 99 14.46 0.11 -5.43
C PRO A 99 13.43 1.24 -5.50
N GLN A 100 12.25 1.01 -4.91
CA GLN A 100 11.23 2.03 -4.74
C GLN A 100 10.55 1.84 -3.37
N VAL A 101 10.00 2.93 -2.81
CA VAL A 101 9.05 2.84 -1.69
C VAL A 101 7.95 1.86 -2.07
N GLY A 102 7.40 1.11 -1.12
CA GLY A 102 6.34 0.11 -1.30
C GLY A 102 6.77 -1.22 -1.93
N ALA A 103 7.99 -1.32 -2.45
CA ALA A 103 8.53 -2.61 -2.84
C ALA A 103 8.72 -3.52 -1.62
N ILE A 104 8.50 -4.81 -1.80
CA ILE A 104 8.94 -5.84 -0.87
C ILE A 104 10.42 -6.07 -1.16
N ALA A 105 11.27 -5.79 -0.17
CA ALA A 105 12.71 -6.02 -0.24
C ALA A 105 13.03 -7.38 0.38
N VAL A 106 13.70 -8.24 -0.39
CA VAL A 106 14.17 -9.55 0.07
C VAL A 106 15.68 -9.50 0.27
N MET A 107 16.11 -9.88 1.47
CA MET A 107 17.46 -9.63 1.96
C MET A 107 18.15 -10.88 2.49
N HIS A 108 19.47 -10.90 2.40
CA HIS A 108 20.31 -11.87 3.11
C HIS A 108 20.44 -11.53 4.60
N ARG A 109 20.49 -12.56 5.45
CA ARG A 109 20.75 -12.47 6.90
C ARG A 109 21.74 -13.56 7.32
N GLY A 110 23.02 -13.20 7.43
CA GLY A 110 24.08 -14.18 7.71
C GLY A 110 24.27 -15.17 6.54
N LYS A 111 24.88 -16.33 6.81
CA LYS A 111 25.20 -17.33 5.77
C LYS A 111 23.97 -18.03 5.19
N ASN A 112 23.00 -18.41 6.03
CA ASN A 112 21.85 -19.23 5.64
C ASN A 112 20.49 -18.59 5.97
N GLY A 113 20.46 -17.36 6.46
CA GLY A 113 19.23 -16.68 6.84
C GLY A 113 18.72 -15.72 5.78
N GLY A 114 17.42 -15.48 5.80
CA GLY A 114 16.77 -14.45 5.01
C GLY A 114 16.08 -13.41 5.89
N HIS A 115 15.80 -12.25 5.30
CA HIS A 115 14.95 -11.22 5.90
C HIS A 115 14.07 -10.61 4.80
N VAL A 116 12.87 -10.17 5.16
CA VAL A 116 11.94 -9.55 4.22
C VAL A 116 11.14 -8.46 4.91
N GLY A 117 10.83 -7.40 4.16
CA GLY A 117 10.02 -6.29 4.62
C GLY A 117 9.60 -5.39 3.48
N VAL A 118 8.81 -4.36 3.77
CA VAL A 118 8.40 -3.35 2.79
C VAL A 118 9.28 -2.11 2.90
N VAL A 119 9.72 -1.58 1.76
CA VAL A 119 10.47 -0.33 1.67
C VAL A 119 9.55 0.84 1.99
N SER A 120 9.89 1.65 2.98
CA SER A 120 9.13 2.82 3.41
C SER A 120 9.77 4.15 3.02
N GLY A 121 11.02 4.12 2.58
CA GLY A 121 11.82 5.29 2.22
C GLY A 121 13.27 4.90 1.95
N PHE A 122 14.12 5.91 1.76
CA PHE A 122 15.56 5.77 1.60
C PHE A 122 16.28 6.78 2.50
N ASP A 123 17.43 6.41 3.05
CA ASP A 123 18.30 7.36 3.74
C ASP A 123 19.08 8.26 2.74
N ALA A 124 19.88 9.19 3.26
CA ALA A 124 20.69 10.10 2.44
C ALA A 124 21.72 9.39 1.55
N ASN A 125 22.08 8.15 1.87
CA ASN A 125 23.03 7.33 1.12
C ASN A 125 22.33 6.39 0.12
N GLY A 126 20.99 6.45 0.02
CA GLY A 126 20.20 5.58 -0.83
C GLY A 126 19.96 4.18 -0.26
N ASN A 127 20.24 3.96 1.03
CA ASN A 127 19.93 2.69 1.69
C ASN A 127 18.42 2.61 1.98
N PRO A 128 17.76 1.48 1.68
CA PRO A 128 16.34 1.33 1.95
C PRO A 128 16.01 1.32 3.44
N ILE A 129 14.98 2.08 3.81
CA ILE A 129 14.35 2.08 5.12
C ILE A 129 13.22 1.06 5.09
N ILE A 130 13.38 -0.08 5.76
CA ILE A 130 12.47 -1.22 5.69
C ILE A 130 11.61 -1.34 6.94
N ILE A 131 10.30 -1.53 6.75
CA ILE A 131 9.39 -1.99 7.80
C ILE A 131 9.30 -3.52 7.71
N SER A 132 9.62 -4.23 8.79
CA SER A 132 9.66 -5.69 8.78
C SER A 132 9.28 -6.29 10.13
N GLY A 133 8.74 -7.51 10.09
CA GLY A 133 8.51 -8.32 11.27
C GLY A 133 9.79 -8.94 11.79
N ASN A 134 9.79 -9.36 13.05
CA ASN A 134 10.94 -9.95 13.72
C ASN A 134 12.23 -9.10 13.68
N HIS A 135 12.07 -7.78 13.72
CA HIS A 135 13.15 -6.85 14.02
C HIS A 135 13.18 -6.65 15.54
N ASN A 136 14.15 -7.24 16.23
CA ASN A 136 14.21 -7.24 17.71
C ASN A 136 12.91 -7.73 18.37
N LYS A 137 12.39 -8.88 17.90
CA LYS A 137 11.15 -9.54 18.37
C LYS A 137 9.85 -8.72 18.19
N ARG A 138 9.87 -7.67 17.35
CA ARG A 138 8.69 -6.85 17.02
C ARG A 138 8.66 -6.47 15.54
N VAL A 139 7.59 -5.84 15.10
CA VAL A 139 7.58 -5.08 13.85
C VAL A 139 8.38 -3.80 14.09
N GLY A 140 9.38 -3.58 13.25
CA GLY A 140 10.29 -2.45 13.40
C GLY A 140 10.65 -1.82 12.06
N VAL A 141 11.17 -0.61 12.16
CA VAL A 141 11.71 0.18 11.05
C VAL A 141 13.23 0.19 11.17
N ALA A 142 13.95 -0.18 10.12
CA ALA A 142 15.40 -0.15 10.12
C ALA A 142 15.96 0.14 8.74
N VAL A 143 17.11 0.82 8.71
CA VAL A 143 17.89 1.03 7.50
C VAL A 143 18.74 -0.21 7.25
N TYR A 144 18.76 -0.69 6.01
CA TYR A 144 19.60 -1.81 5.60
C TYR A 144 20.52 -1.41 4.45
N PRO A 145 21.80 -1.83 4.46
CA PRO A 145 22.68 -1.64 3.30
C PRO A 145 22.05 -2.27 2.05
N ARG A 146 22.08 -1.53 0.93
CA ARG A 146 21.48 -1.97 -0.34
C ARG A 146 22.03 -3.32 -0.80
N GLU A 147 23.28 -3.62 -0.48
CA GLU A 147 23.99 -4.85 -0.85
C GLU A 147 23.39 -6.10 -0.20
N ARG A 148 22.63 -5.93 0.89
CA ARG A 148 21.90 -7.04 1.51
C ARG A 148 20.67 -7.42 0.72
N VAL A 149 20.11 -6.51 -0.07
CA VAL A 149 18.88 -6.72 -0.84
C VAL A 149 19.24 -7.35 -2.18
N TYR A 150 18.75 -8.56 -2.43
CA TYR A 150 18.98 -9.26 -3.69
C TYR A 150 17.71 -9.33 -4.56
N ALA A 151 16.56 -8.88 -4.07
CA ALA A 151 15.34 -8.74 -4.85
C ALA A 151 14.45 -7.62 -4.32
N TYR A 152 13.90 -6.83 -5.25
CA TYR A 152 12.77 -5.96 -5.01
C TYR A 152 11.59 -6.47 -5.83
N VAL A 153 10.43 -6.64 -5.20
CA VAL A 153 9.23 -7.12 -5.87
C VAL A 153 8.01 -6.31 -5.44
N VAL A 154 6.95 -6.36 -6.23
CA VAL A 154 5.63 -5.82 -5.85
C VAL A 154 4.53 -6.84 -6.15
N PRO A 155 3.39 -6.79 -5.44
CA PRO A 155 2.20 -7.54 -5.82
C PRO A 155 1.77 -7.24 -7.26
N ASN A 156 1.10 -8.21 -7.89
CA ASN A 156 0.49 -8.06 -9.21
C ASN A 156 -0.86 -7.35 -9.11
#